data_AF-A0A068N684-F1
#
_entry.id   AF-A0A068N684-F1
#
_cell.length_a   1.000
_cell.length_b   1.000
_cell.length_c   1.000
_cell.angle_alpha   90.00
_cell.angle_beta   90.00
_cell.angle_gamma   90.00
#
_symmetry.space_group_name_H-M   'P 1'
#
loop_
_entity.id
_entity.type
_entity.pdbx_description
1 polymer ?
#
loop_
_entity_poly.entity_id
_entity_poly.type
_entity_poly.pdbx_seq_one_letter_code
_entity_poly.pdbx_strand_id
1 'polypeptide(L)'
;MLSNADWDKMTDDEFANAWKLDNEEQELLRSLENGEWVSVPNFEERKRELQEMAKAQMTQQTIEVNLSMQDADKIRDLAEQSQISINLFAQEIIHRYLGGELVEKQS
;
A
#
# COMPACT_ATOMS: atom_id res chain seq x y z
N MET A 1 -9.02 5.96 25.33
CA MET A 1 -8.17 4.82 24.93
C MET A 1 -8.42 3.70 25.93
N LEU A 2 -8.93 2.56 25.45
CA LEU A 2 -9.35 1.42 26.26
C LEU A 2 -8.12 0.66 26.74
N SER A 3 -7.48 1.13 27.83
CA SER A 3 -6.18 0.63 28.23
C SER A 3 -6.21 -0.61 29.15
N ASN A 4 -7.34 -1.29 29.34
CA ASN A 4 -7.46 -2.44 30.25
C ASN A 4 -8.61 -3.42 29.88
N ALA A 5 -8.98 -3.53 28.60
CA ALA A 5 -9.97 -4.50 28.16
C ALA A 5 -9.31 -5.87 27.93
N ASP A 6 -9.81 -6.90 28.60
CA ASP A 6 -9.44 -8.30 28.38
C ASP A 6 -10.24 -8.81 27.18
N TRP A 7 -9.70 -8.58 25.98
CA TRP A 7 -10.38 -8.84 24.70
C TRP A 7 -10.74 -10.31 24.51
N ASP A 8 -10.00 -11.21 25.15
CA ASP A 8 -10.24 -12.66 25.12
C ASP A 8 -11.53 -13.07 25.86
N LYS A 9 -12.19 -12.14 26.56
CA LYS A 9 -13.45 -12.38 27.30
C LYS A 9 -14.64 -11.59 26.74
N MET A 10 -14.44 -10.79 25.71
CA MET A 10 -15.52 -10.01 25.09
C MET A 10 -16.31 -10.87 24.13
N THR A 11 -17.60 -10.60 24.01
CA THR A 11 -18.40 -11.13 22.90
C THR A 11 -18.09 -10.38 21.61
N ASP A 12 -18.41 -10.97 20.47
CA ASP A 12 -18.15 -10.38 19.15
C ASP A 12 -18.90 -9.05 18.97
N ASP A 13 -20.10 -8.95 19.57
CA ASP A 13 -20.89 -7.71 19.62
C ASP A 13 -20.25 -6.64 20.52
N GLU A 14 -19.63 -7.03 21.65
CA GLU A 14 -18.90 -6.11 22.53
C GLU A 14 -17.61 -5.61 21.86
N PHE A 15 -16.91 -6.50 21.15
CA PHE A 15 -15.72 -6.17 20.36
C PHE A 15 -16.07 -5.21 19.22
N ALA A 16 -17.09 -5.53 18.42
CA ALA A 16 -17.52 -4.70 17.30
C ALA A 16 -17.94 -3.29 17.74
N ASN A 17 -18.66 -3.17 18.87
CA ASN A 17 -19.05 -1.88 19.42
C ASN A 17 -17.87 -1.10 20.03
N ALA A 18 -16.92 -1.77 20.68
CA ALA A 18 -15.74 -1.13 21.25
C ALA A 18 -14.82 -0.53 20.17
N TRP A 19 -14.69 -1.22 19.03
CA TRP A 19 -13.89 -0.78 17.88
C TRP A 19 -14.68 0.04 16.85
N LYS A 20 -16.00 0.17 17.03
CA LYS A 20 -16.91 0.86 16.11
C LYS A 20 -16.77 0.35 14.67
N LEU A 21 -16.75 -0.97 14.53
CA LEU A 21 -16.67 -1.62 13.24
C LEU A 21 -17.87 -1.24 12.38
N ASP A 22 -17.62 -0.88 11.13
CA ASP A 22 -18.69 -0.67 10.16
C ASP A 22 -19.36 -1.98 9.72
N ASN A 23 -20.37 -1.89 8.86
CA ASN A 23 -21.14 -3.08 8.46
C ASN A 23 -20.28 -4.10 7.68
N GLU A 24 -19.31 -3.63 6.87
CA GLU A 24 -18.43 -4.51 6.10
C GLU A 24 -17.44 -5.22 7.04
N GLU A 25 -16.86 -4.48 7.98
CA GLU A 25 -15.95 -5.01 8.99
C GLU A 25 -16.63 -6.04 9.90
N GLN A 26 -17.89 -5.81 10.29
CA GLN A 26 -18.68 -6.77 11.08
C GLN A 26 -19.01 -8.05 10.28
N GLU A 27 -19.29 -7.92 8.98
CA GLU A 27 -19.54 -9.07 8.11
C GLU A 27 -18.28 -9.92 7.94
N LEU A 28 -17.12 -9.28 7.76
CA LEU A 28 -15.83 -9.96 7.72
C LEU A 28 -15.54 -10.72 9.01
N LEU A 29 -15.77 -10.09 10.17
CA LEU A 29 -15.58 -10.74 11.47
C LEU A 29 -16.43 -12.01 11.62
N ARG A 30 -17.72 -11.92 11.30
CA ARG A 30 -18.64 -13.07 11.33
C ARG A 30 -18.21 -14.18 10.38
N SER A 31 -17.78 -13.84 9.15
CA SER A 31 -17.32 -14.85 8.18
C SER A 31 -16.08 -15.61 8.69
N LEU A 32 -15.20 -14.94 9.43
CA LEU A 32 -14.03 -15.54 10.06
C LEU A 32 -14.44 -16.52 11.18
N GLU A 33 -15.34 -16.10 12.07
CA GLU A 33 -15.86 -16.90 13.19
C GLU A 33 -16.66 -18.12 12.72
N ASN A 34 -17.42 -17.95 11.63
CA ASN A 34 -18.16 -19.04 10.97
C ASN A 34 -17.24 -20.08 10.30
N GLY A 35 -15.92 -19.85 10.30
CA GLY A 35 -14.94 -20.75 9.68
C GLY A 35 -15.01 -20.77 8.17
N GLU A 36 -15.52 -19.70 7.54
CA GLU A 36 -15.64 -19.59 6.08
C GLU A 36 -14.27 -19.43 5.40
N TRP A 37 -13.24 -19.07 6.18
CA TRP A 37 -11.88 -18.85 5.70
C TRP A 37 -11.02 -20.11 5.84
N VAL A 38 -10.41 -20.53 4.73
CA VAL A 38 -9.47 -21.65 4.68
C VAL A 38 -8.06 -21.14 4.38
N SER A 39 -7.06 -21.82 4.95
CA SER A 39 -5.66 -21.47 4.70
C SER A 39 -5.30 -21.71 3.23
N VAL A 40 -4.57 -20.76 2.64
CA VAL A 40 -4.08 -20.89 1.27
C VAL A 40 -3.02 -21.99 1.18
N PRO A 41 -2.91 -22.69 0.04
CA PRO A 41 -1.77 -23.55 -0.24
C PRO A 41 -0.45 -22.78 -0.07
N ASN A 42 0.60 -23.46 0.41
CA ASN A 42 1.92 -22.86 0.65
C ASN A 42 1.89 -21.63 1.58
N PHE A 43 1.07 -21.67 2.64
CA PHE A 43 0.88 -20.56 3.58
C PHE A 43 2.18 -19.86 4.02
N GLU A 44 3.21 -20.62 4.40
CA GLU A 44 4.49 -20.04 4.86
C GLU A 44 5.22 -19.25 3.76
N GLU A 45 5.21 -19.74 2.52
CA GLU A 45 5.77 -19.03 1.37
C GLU A 45 4.98 -17.76 1.09
N ARG A 46 3.65 -17.88 1.03
CA ARG A 46 2.77 -16.74 0.75
C ARG A 46 2.85 -15.66 1.83
N LYS A 47 2.94 -16.08 3.09
CA LYS A 47 3.14 -15.19 4.24
C LYS A 47 4.46 -14.44 4.13
N ARG A 48 5.56 -15.14 3.77
CA ARG A 48 6.86 -14.50 3.56
C ARG A 48 6.80 -13.46 2.45
N GLU A 49 6.24 -13.80 1.30
CA GLU A 49 6.09 -12.87 0.16
C GLU A 49 5.34 -11.60 0.57
N LEU A 50 4.17 -11.76 1.21
CA LEU A 50 3.35 -10.63 1.64
C LEU A 50 4.08 -9.76 2.68
N GLN A 51 4.83 -10.37 3.59
CA GLN A 51 5.66 -9.65 4.56
C GLN A 51 6.80 -8.88 3.89
N GLU A 52 7.44 -9.45 2.87
CA GLU A 52 8.48 -8.77 2.10
C GLU A 52 7.92 -7.59 1.31
N MET A 53 6.75 -7.75 0.68
CA MET A 53 6.04 -6.66 0.00
C MET A 53 5.66 -5.54 0.98
N ALA A 54 5.10 -5.90 2.14
CA ALA A 54 4.74 -4.94 3.18
C ALA A 54 5.99 -4.19 3.70
N LYS A 55 7.09 -4.91 3.97
CA LYS A 55 8.36 -4.28 4.37
C LYS A 55 8.90 -3.35 3.31
N ALA A 56 8.92 -3.77 2.05
CA ALA A 56 9.37 -2.95 0.94
C ALA A 56 8.57 -1.64 0.87
N GLN A 57 7.25 -1.71 1.04
CA GLN A 57 6.39 -0.53 1.07
C GLN A 57 6.61 0.34 2.31
N MET A 58 6.81 -0.26 3.50
CA MET A 58 7.13 0.48 4.72
C MET A 58 8.49 1.19 4.65
N THR A 59 9.42 0.68 3.86
CA THR A 59 10.74 1.28 3.66
C THR A 59 10.80 2.33 2.54
N GLN A 60 9.68 2.58 1.84
CA GLN A 60 9.64 3.63 0.82
C GLN A 60 9.87 5.00 1.48
N GLN A 61 10.78 5.76 0.90
CA GLN A 61 11.03 7.14 1.32
C GLN A 61 10.48 8.10 0.27
N THR A 62 9.70 9.08 0.73
CA THR A 62 9.19 10.15 -0.12
C THR A 62 10.21 11.28 -0.19
N ILE A 63 10.49 11.75 -1.40
CA ILE A 63 11.26 12.97 -1.64
C ILE A 63 10.33 14.05 -2.18
N GLU A 64 10.42 15.25 -1.63
CA GLU A 64 9.75 16.43 -2.19
C GLU A 64 10.74 17.19 -3.08
N VAL A 65 10.30 17.54 -4.29
CA VAL A 65 11.11 18.24 -5.29
C VAL A 65 10.37 19.45 -5.81
N ASN A 66 11.03 20.61 -5.80
CA ASN A 66 10.52 21.83 -6.42
C ASN A 66 11.01 21.87 -7.87
N LEU A 67 10.08 21.93 -8.81
CA LEU A 67 10.35 21.98 -10.24
C LEU A 67 9.93 23.33 -10.82
N SER A 68 10.54 23.72 -11.94
CA SER A 68 10.01 24.85 -12.72
C SER A 68 8.62 24.49 -13.25
N MET A 69 7.77 25.49 -13.47
CA MET A 69 6.43 25.27 -14.04
C MET A 69 6.50 24.52 -15.38
N GLN A 70 7.48 24.90 -16.22
CA GLN A 70 7.71 24.26 -17.51
C GLN A 70 8.07 22.78 -17.39
N ASP A 71 8.89 22.39 -16.41
CA ASP A 71 9.28 20.99 -16.22
C ASP A 71 8.13 20.18 -15.62
N ALA A 72 7.40 20.75 -14.66
CA ALA A 72 6.23 20.11 -14.06
C ALA A 72 5.13 19.81 -15.11
N ASP A 73 4.87 20.76 -16.02
CA ASP A 73 3.90 20.57 -17.09
C ASP A 73 4.36 19.50 -18.09
N LYS A 74 5.64 19.49 -18.49
CA LYS A 74 6.19 18.43 -19.36
C LYS A 74 6.06 17.04 -18.73
N ILE A 75 6.35 16.90 -17.43
CA ILE A 75 6.22 15.61 -16.74
C ILE A 75 4.75 15.18 -16.72
N ARG A 76 3.81 16.12 -16.49
CA ARG A 76 2.37 15.83 -16.53
C ARG A 76 1.95 15.33 -17.92
N ASP A 77 2.32 16.04 -18.97
CA ASP A 77 1.97 15.67 -20.35
C ASP A 77 2.47 14.26 -20.71
N LEU A 78 3.71 13.93 -20.31
CA LEU A 78 4.29 12.60 -20.56
C LEU A 78 3.62 11.49 -19.72
N ALA A 79 3.24 11.80 -18.48
CA ALA A 79 2.48 10.87 -17.64
C ALA A 79 1.10 10.57 -18.22
N GLU A 80 0.40 11.60 -18.71
CA GLU A 80 -0.89 11.46 -19.39
C GLU A 80 -0.79 10.61 -20.67
N GLN A 81 0.24 10.84 -21.48
CA GLN A 81 0.53 10.02 -22.68
C GLN A 81 0.77 8.54 -22.31
N SER A 82 1.38 8.30 -21.15
CA SER A 82 1.69 6.96 -20.64
C SER A 82 0.52 6.35 -19.84
N GLN A 83 -0.61 7.06 -19.70
CA GLN A 83 -1.79 6.67 -18.92
C GLN A 83 -1.50 6.30 -17.46
N ILE A 84 -0.50 6.94 -16.85
CA ILE A 84 -0.11 6.73 -15.45
C ILE A 84 -0.09 8.04 -14.68
N SER A 85 -0.09 7.95 -13.34
CA SER A 85 -0.04 9.14 -12.51
C SER A 85 1.30 9.85 -12.62
N ILE A 86 1.30 11.17 -12.40
CA ILE A 86 2.52 12.01 -12.41
C ILE A 86 3.59 11.47 -11.44
N ASN A 87 3.17 11.00 -10.26
CA ASN A 87 4.07 10.44 -9.25
C ASN A 87 4.70 9.12 -9.71
N LEU A 88 3.90 8.22 -10.30
CA LEU A 88 4.40 6.95 -10.80
C LEU A 88 5.36 7.17 -11.98
N PHE A 89 5.03 8.10 -12.88
CA PHE A 89 5.89 8.46 -14.00
C PHE A 89 7.23 9.05 -13.52
N ALA A 90 7.20 9.97 -12.55
CA ALA A 90 8.42 10.51 -11.95
C ALA A 90 9.26 9.42 -11.28
N GLN A 91 8.62 8.49 -10.55
CA GLN A 91 9.30 7.34 -9.93
C GLN A 91 9.95 6.43 -10.97
N GLU A 92 9.27 6.15 -12.08
CA GLU A 92 9.77 5.30 -13.18
C GLU A 92 10.98 5.93 -13.86
N ILE A 93 10.94 7.24 -14.15
CA ILE A 93 12.09 7.97 -14.70
C ILE A 93 13.28 7.92 -13.75
N ILE A 94 13.08 8.22 -12.46
CA ILE A 94 14.16 8.21 -11.46
C ILE A 94 14.77 6.82 -11.37
N HIS A 95 13.94 5.77 -11.33
CA HIS A 95 14.40 4.39 -11.27
C HIS A 95 15.25 4.02 -12.49
N ARG A 96 14.75 4.30 -13.69
CA ARG A 96 15.46 4.02 -14.94
C ARG A 96 16.76 4.82 -15.09
N TYR A 97 16.78 6.05 -14.60
CA TYR A 97 17.99 6.87 -14.59
C TYR A 97 19.05 6.29 -13.66
N LEU A 98 18.67 5.96 -12.42
CA LEU A 98 19.59 5.33 -11.46
C LEU A 98 20.04 3.92 -11.91
N GLY A 99 19.19 3.20 -12.66
CA GLY A 99 19.49 1.91 -13.28
C GLY A 99 20.38 1.99 -14.53
N GLY A 100 20.66 3.19 -15.05
CA GLY A 100 21.49 3.39 -16.25
C GLY A 100 20.76 3.14 -17.58
N GLU A 101 19.44 2.99 -17.58
CA GLU A 101 18.61 2.83 -18.78
C GLU A 101 18.36 4.16 -19.49
N LEU A 102 18.51 5.27 -18.78
CA LEU A 102 18.47 6.62 -19.33
C LEU A 102 19.89 7.18 -19.40
N VAL A 103 20.36 7.47 -20.62
CA VAL A 103 21.66 8.11 -20.85
C VAL A 103 21.48 9.60 -21.06
N GLU A 104 22.38 10.41 -20.49
CA GLU A 104 22.44 11.83 -20.78
C GLU A 104 22.70 12.02 -22.28
N LYS A 105 21.82 12.78 -22.94
CA LYS A 105 22.06 13.17 -24.32
C LYS A 105 23.07 14.32 -24.32
N GLN A 106 24.32 14.02 -24.69
CA GLN A 106 25.32 15.05 -24.95
C GLN A 106 24.78 15.97 -26.06
N SER A 107 24.65 17.25 -25.74
CA SER A 107 24.18 18.31 -26.63
C SER A 107 25.36 19.09 -27.18
#